data_AF-A0A340XE70-F1
#
_entry.id   AF-A0A340XE70-F1
#
_cell.length_a   1.000
_cell.length_b   1.000
_cell.length_c   1.000
_cell.angle_alpha   90.00
_cell.angle_beta   90.00
_cell.angle_gamma   90.00
#
_symmetry.space_group_name_H-M   'P 1'
#
loop_
_entity.id
_entity.type
_entity.pdbx_description
1 polymer ?
#
loop_
_entity_poly.entity_id
_entity_poly.type
_entity_poly.pdbx_seq_one_letter_code
_entity_poly.pdbx_strand_id
1 'polypeptide(L)'
;MRLAGPLRIVALVITVGLTWLVASILLGGPGGGFPRIQQLFTSPENSVTAEPRARKYKCGLPQPCPEEHLAFRMVSGAANVIGPKICLEDRMLMSSVKDNVGRGLNIALVNDVNDLLKFIRPLHEGTLVFVASYDDPATKMNEETRKLFSDLGSKNVKDLAFRDSWVFVGAKGVQNKSPFEQHVKNSKHTNKYEGWPEALEMEGCIPRRTTAS
;
A
#
# COMPACT_ATOMS: atom_id res chain seq x y z
N MET A 1 3.19 -65.10 -41.50
CA MET A 1 3.92 -64.01 -42.19
C MET A 1 4.68 -63.21 -41.16
N ARG A 2 6.00 -63.10 -41.31
CA ARG A 2 6.94 -62.64 -40.26
C ARG A 2 6.76 -61.13 -40.00
N LEU A 3 6.06 -60.77 -38.93
CA LEU A 3 5.86 -59.39 -38.44
C LEU A 3 7.16 -58.70 -37.95
N ALA A 4 8.32 -59.34 -38.14
CA ALA A 4 9.62 -58.85 -37.69
C ALA A 4 10.25 -57.81 -38.64
N GLY A 5 9.83 -57.77 -39.91
CA GLY A 5 10.36 -56.85 -40.92
C GLY A 5 10.02 -55.38 -40.64
N PRO A 6 8.73 -55.00 -40.57
CA PRO A 6 8.34 -53.60 -40.40
C PRO A 6 8.72 -53.04 -39.03
N LEU A 7 8.66 -53.86 -37.98
CA LEU A 7 9.03 -53.43 -36.62
C LEU A 7 10.53 -53.08 -36.50
N ARG A 8 11.40 -53.81 -37.19
CA ARG A 8 12.84 -53.53 -37.23
C ARG A 8 13.16 -52.25 -38.00
N ILE A 9 12.41 -51.97 -39.07
CA ILE A 9 12.56 -50.73 -39.85
C ILE A 9 12.14 -49.52 -39.00
N VAL A 10 11.02 -49.62 -38.28
CA VAL A 10 10.57 -48.56 -37.37
C VAL A 10 11.59 -48.32 -36.25
N ALA A 11 12.12 -49.39 -35.64
CA ALA A 11 13.16 -49.26 -34.61
C ALA A 11 14.43 -48.60 -35.17
N LEU A 12 14.86 -48.96 -36.37
CA LEU A 12 16.02 -48.33 -37.03
C LEU A 12 15.79 -46.84 -37.28
N VAL A 13 14.64 -46.44 -37.81
CA VAL A 13 14.34 -45.02 -38.07
C VAL A 13 14.33 -44.20 -36.79
N ILE A 14 13.76 -44.73 -35.70
CA ILE A 14 13.74 -44.05 -34.39
C ILE A 14 15.16 -43.90 -33.84
N THR A 15 15.98 -44.96 -33.91
CA THR A 15 17.37 -44.89 -33.42
C THR A 15 18.20 -43.89 -34.21
N VAL A 16 18.08 -43.86 -35.54
CA VAL A 16 18.78 -42.88 -36.38
C VAL A 16 18.32 -41.45 -36.05
N GLY A 17 17.01 -41.23 -35.92
CA GLY A 17 16.47 -39.92 -35.55
C GLY A 17 16.94 -39.42 -34.18
N LEU A 18 16.95 -40.31 -33.17
CA LEU A 18 17.46 -39.98 -31.84
C LEU A 18 18.97 -39.73 -31.84
N THR A 19 19.74 -40.54 -32.56
CA THR A 19 21.20 -40.30 -32.68
C THR A 19 21.49 -38.98 -33.39
N TRP A 20 20.71 -38.59 -34.40
CA TRP A 20 20.87 -37.31 -35.08
C TRP A 20 20.49 -36.13 -34.18
N LEU A 21 19.42 -36.26 -33.39
CA LEU A 21 19.00 -35.24 -32.41
C LEU A 21 20.06 -35.05 -31.32
N VAL A 22 20.56 -36.14 -30.74
CA VAL A 22 21.58 -36.11 -29.70
C VAL A 22 22.91 -35.60 -30.25
N ALA A 23 23.33 -36.02 -31.45
CA ALA A 23 24.51 -35.48 -32.12
C ALA A 23 24.38 -33.97 -32.41
N SER A 24 23.19 -33.50 -32.80
CA SER A 24 22.94 -32.08 -33.04
C SER A 24 23.01 -31.25 -31.74
N ILE A 25 22.62 -31.83 -30.59
CA ILE A 25 22.74 -31.17 -29.28
C ILE A 25 24.18 -31.18 -28.77
N LEU A 26 24.91 -32.28 -28.97
CA LEU A 26 26.27 -32.46 -28.42
C LEU A 26 27.38 -31.85 -29.29
N LEU A 27 27.19 -31.79 -30.62
CA LEU A 27 28.17 -31.22 -31.58
C LEU A 27 27.74 -29.85 -32.13
N GLY A 28 26.55 -29.36 -31.75
CA GLY A 28 25.99 -28.08 -32.18
C GLY A 28 26.62 -26.88 -31.48
N GLY A 29 27.82 -26.49 -31.90
CA GLY A 29 28.35 -25.14 -31.74
C GLY A 29 27.44 -24.08 -32.42
N PRO A 30 27.62 -22.79 -32.09
CA PRO A 30 26.60 -21.76 -32.26
C PRO A 30 26.29 -21.49 -33.75
N GLY A 31 25.05 -21.74 -34.18
CA GLY A 31 24.57 -21.24 -35.48
C GLY A 31 23.54 -22.03 -36.27
N GLY A 32 22.83 -23.02 -35.71
CA GLY A 32 21.82 -23.81 -36.44
C GLY A 32 20.39 -23.61 -35.93
N GLY A 33 19.74 -22.49 -36.27
CA GLY A 33 18.39 -22.17 -35.84
C GLY A 33 17.30 -23.01 -36.54
N PHE A 34 16.40 -23.59 -35.75
CA PHE A 34 15.05 -23.92 -36.19
C PHE A 34 14.21 -22.64 -36.26
N PRO A 35 13.71 -22.21 -37.44
CA PRO A 35 12.69 -21.18 -37.47
C PRO A 35 11.31 -21.83 -37.25
N ARG A 36 10.39 -21.07 -36.65
CA ARG A 36 8.92 -21.23 -36.80
C ARG A 36 8.12 -22.03 -35.75
N ILE A 37 8.47 -21.92 -34.46
CA ILE A 37 7.49 -22.16 -33.36
C ILE A 37 7.36 -20.97 -32.39
N GLN A 38 8.21 -19.94 -32.48
CA GLN A 38 8.11 -18.75 -31.61
C GLN A 38 6.97 -17.78 -31.95
N GLN A 39 6.29 -17.92 -33.10
CA GLN A 39 5.24 -16.98 -33.53
C GLN A 39 3.86 -17.19 -32.89
N LEU A 40 3.69 -18.18 -32.01
CA LEU A 40 2.46 -18.35 -31.21
C LEU A 40 2.58 -17.78 -29.79
N PHE A 41 3.76 -17.29 -29.39
CA PHE A 41 3.98 -16.61 -28.10
C PHE A 41 4.57 -15.20 -28.23
N THR A 42 4.70 -14.67 -29.44
CA THR A 42 5.04 -13.25 -29.65
C THR A 42 3.77 -12.43 -29.64
N SER A 43 3.26 -12.15 -28.45
CA SER A 43 2.49 -10.91 -28.25
C SER A 43 3.42 -9.77 -28.70
N PRO A 44 2.95 -8.80 -29.51
CA PRO A 44 3.77 -7.65 -29.80
C PRO A 44 4.16 -7.06 -28.45
N GLU A 45 5.47 -6.96 -28.24
CA GLU A 45 6.06 -6.18 -27.18
C GLU A 45 5.47 -4.78 -27.35
N ASN A 46 4.36 -4.52 -26.65
CA ASN A 46 4.02 -3.19 -26.23
C ASN A 46 5.27 -2.80 -25.47
N SER A 47 6.11 -2.02 -26.13
CA SER A 47 6.96 -1.05 -25.50
C SER A 47 6.03 -0.24 -24.60
N VAL A 48 5.80 -0.76 -23.40
CA VAL A 48 5.58 0.08 -22.25
C VAL A 48 6.89 0.82 -22.18
N THR A 49 6.95 1.94 -22.89
CA THR A 49 7.58 3.15 -22.39
C THR A 49 7.47 3.03 -20.89
N ALA A 50 8.56 2.67 -20.23
CA ALA A 50 8.63 2.82 -18.80
C ALA A 50 8.33 4.30 -18.64
N GLU A 51 7.09 4.62 -18.26
CA GLU A 51 6.76 5.93 -17.77
C GLU A 51 7.91 6.27 -16.83
N PRO A 52 8.57 7.42 -17.00
CA PRO A 52 9.64 7.79 -16.10
C PRO A 52 9.02 7.69 -14.72
N ARG A 53 9.43 6.68 -13.92
CA ARG A 53 8.87 6.45 -12.60
C ARG A 53 8.98 7.80 -11.92
N ALA A 54 7.86 8.50 -11.81
CA ALA A 54 7.85 9.86 -11.32
C ALA A 54 8.66 9.82 -10.03
N ARG A 55 9.72 10.64 -9.94
CA ARG A 55 10.60 10.63 -8.76
C ARG A 55 9.69 10.84 -7.56
N LYS A 56 9.43 9.77 -6.82
CA LYS A 56 8.53 9.77 -5.68
C LYS A 56 9.22 10.59 -4.60
N TYR A 57 8.62 11.69 -4.21
CA TYR A 57 9.10 12.50 -3.09
C TYR A 57 8.79 11.76 -1.77
N LYS A 58 9.13 12.38 -0.63
CA LYS A 58 8.93 11.78 0.69
C LYS A 58 7.51 11.21 0.83
N CYS A 59 7.40 10.01 1.40
CA CYS A 59 6.17 9.22 1.53
C CYS A 59 5.45 8.91 0.21
N GLY A 60 6.13 9.01 -0.93
CA GLY A 60 5.54 8.77 -2.24
C GLY A 60 4.66 9.89 -2.76
N LEU A 61 4.82 11.11 -2.24
CA LEU A 61 4.09 12.29 -2.70
C LEU A 61 4.38 12.61 -4.18
N PRO A 62 3.41 13.20 -4.91
CA PRO A 62 3.58 13.58 -6.31
C PRO A 62 4.47 14.82 -6.49
N GLN A 63 4.59 15.66 -5.46
CA GLN A 63 5.39 16.89 -5.47
C GLN A 63 6.13 17.05 -4.12
N PRO A 64 7.24 17.80 -4.07
CA PRO A 64 7.97 18.03 -2.82
C PRO A 64 7.18 18.99 -1.92
N CYS A 65 7.31 18.83 -0.61
CA CYS A 65 6.79 19.81 0.34
C CYS A 65 7.66 21.08 0.36
N PRO A 66 7.07 22.25 0.68
CA PRO A 66 7.83 23.48 0.94
C PRO A 66 8.84 23.31 2.09
N GLU A 67 9.76 24.26 2.21
CA GLU A 67 10.67 24.34 3.36
C GLU A 67 9.88 24.44 4.68
N GLU A 68 10.46 23.94 5.77
CA GLU A 68 9.83 23.89 7.09
C GLU A 68 8.46 23.18 7.12
N HIS A 69 8.22 22.21 6.23
CA HIS A 69 7.04 21.35 6.28
C HIS A 69 7.42 19.87 6.39
N LEU A 70 6.55 19.11 7.05
CA LEU A 70 6.63 17.66 7.16
C LEU A 70 5.70 17.02 6.12
N ALA A 71 6.27 16.19 5.26
CA ALA A 71 5.56 15.37 4.29
C ALA A 71 4.92 14.16 4.97
N PHE A 72 3.62 13.95 4.75
CA PHE A 72 2.93 12.76 5.23
C PHE A 72 2.05 12.14 4.16
N ARG A 73 1.84 10.83 4.29
CA ARG A 73 0.83 10.07 3.55
C ARG A 73 0.25 9.01 4.45
N MET A 74 -1.07 8.90 4.46
CA MET A 74 -1.77 7.90 5.24
C MET A 74 -2.95 7.31 4.49
N VAL A 75 -3.23 6.04 4.78
CA VAL A 75 -4.32 5.28 4.18
C VAL A 75 -5.06 4.53 5.29
N SER A 76 -6.39 4.57 5.29
CA SER A 76 -7.19 3.72 6.18
C SER A 76 -7.05 2.24 5.78
N GLY A 77 -7.56 1.35 6.63
CA GLY A 77 -7.70 -0.05 6.24
C GLY A 77 -8.71 -0.22 5.10
N ALA A 78 -8.51 -1.26 4.30
CA ALA A 78 -9.50 -1.74 3.33
C ALA A 78 -10.21 -2.95 3.93
N ALA A 79 -11.48 -2.75 4.31
CA ALA A 79 -12.25 -3.70 5.09
C ALA A 79 -11.45 -4.21 6.30
N ASN A 80 -11.40 -5.53 6.49
CA ASN A 80 -10.68 -6.24 7.54
C ASN A 80 -9.46 -7.02 7.00
N VAL A 81 -9.05 -6.77 5.75
CA VAL A 81 -8.02 -7.57 5.06
C VAL A 81 -6.71 -6.82 4.90
N ILE A 82 -6.76 -5.52 4.59
CA ILE A 82 -5.58 -4.69 4.41
C ILE A 82 -5.57 -3.65 5.52
N GLY A 83 -4.59 -3.73 6.41
CA GLY A 83 -4.38 -2.76 7.46
C GLY A 83 -3.96 -1.37 6.94
N PRO A 84 -4.11 -0.34 7.78
CA PRO A 84 -3.80 1.04 7.44
C PRO A 84 -2.30 1.25 7.28
N LYS A 85 -1.94 2.39 6.67
CA LYS A 85 -0.56 2.84 6.52
C LYS A 85 -0.44 4.28 6.98
N ILE A 86 0.61 4.60 7.73
CA ILE A 86 0.95 5.98 8.14
C ILE A 86 2.42 6.19 7.88
N CYS A 87 2.75 7.13 7.00
CA CYS A 87 4.10 7.56 6.68
C CYS A 87 4.26 9.05 7.01
N LEU A 88 5.38 9.40 7.63
CA LEU A 88 5.79 10.77 7.89
C LEU A 88 7.29 10.91 7.59
N GLU A 89 7.69 11.89 6.80
CA GLU A 89 9.10 12.17 6.48
C GLU A 89 9.87 10.92 5.99
N ASP A 90 9.29 10.16 5.06
CA ASP A 90 9.79 8.86 4.56
C ASP A 90 9.92 7.74 5.59
N ARG A 91 9.49 7.98 6.83
CA ARG A 91 9.45 6.97 7.88
C ARG A 91 8.06 6.36 7.94
N MET A 92 7.99 5.08 7.59
CA MET A 92 6.79 4.26 7.81
C MET A 92 6.57 4.05 9.31
N LEU A 93 5.62 4.79 9.88
CA LEU A 93 5.27 4.72 11.30
C LEU A 93 4.43 3.47 11.58
N MET A 94 3.39 3.25 10.78
CA MET A 94 2.45 2.13 10.92
C MET A 94 2.18 1.47 9.57
N SER A 95 2.16 0.14 9.55
CA SER A 95 1.71 -0.66 8.40
C SER A 95 1.56 -2.14 8.77
N SER A 96 0.80 -2.90 7.99
CA SER A 96 0.72 -4.36 8.13
C SER A 96 2.09 -5.06 8.05
N VAL A 97 3.02 -4.54 7.24
CA VAL A 97 4.37 -5.10 7.09
C VAL A 97 5.22 -4.91 8.35
N LYS A 98 4.93 -3.86 9.14
CA LYS A 98 5.58 -3.60 10.43
C LYS A 98 4.94 -4.35 11.60
N ASP A 99 3.87 -5.10 11.32
CA ASP A 99 3.12 -5.87 12.33
C ASP A 99 2.70 -5.03 13.56
N ASN A 100 2.34 -3.77 13.31
CA ASN A 100 1.99 -2.81 14.36
C ASN A 100 0.66 -2.11 14.13
N VAL A 101 -0.24 -2.75 13.38
CA VAL A 101 -1.59 -2.27 13.09
C VAL A 101 -2.63 -3.30 13.52
N GLY A 102 -3.79 -2.84 13.95
CA GLY A 102 -4.88 -3.70 14.42
C GLY A 102 -6.25 -3.10 14.20
N ARG A 103 -7.30 -3.91 14.34
CA ARG A 103 -8.69 -3.45 14.21
C ARG A 103 -8.97 -2.27 15.16
N GLY A 104 -9.68 -1.26 14.67
CA GLY A 104 -10.03 -0.07 15.43
C GLY A 104 -9.30 1.16 14.93
N LEU A 105 -8.89 2.02 15.87
CA LEU A 105 -8.12 3.22 15.60
C LEU A 105 -6.63 2.95 15.74
N ASN A 106 -5.88 3.22 14.67
CA ASN A 106 -4.42 3.14 14.66
C ASN A 106 -3.87 4.55 14.80
N ILE A 107 -3.19 4.83 15.92
CA ILE A 107 -2.81 6.19 16.31
C ILE A 107 -1.29 6.30 16.38
N ALA A 108 -0.71 7.25 15.65
CA ALA A 108 0.69 7.63 15.78
C ALA A 108 0.79 9.04 16.36
N LEU A 109 1.58 9.18 17.42
CA LEU A 109 1.88 10.46 18.07
C LEU A 109 3.27 10.90 17.65
N VAL A 110 3.39 12.13 17.16
CA VAL A 110 4.66 12.67 16.72
C VAL A 110 4.91 14.00 17.42
N ASN A 111 5.90 13.98 18.29
CA ASN A 111 6.61 15.17 18.71
C ASN A 111 7.80 15.37 17.77
N ASP A 112 8.40 16.57 17.75
CA ASP A 112 9.48 16.96 16.85
C ASP A 112 10.43 15.80 16.46
N VAL A 113 10.88 15.80 15.20
CA VAL A 113 11.25 14.69 14.26
C VAL A 113 12.07 13.51 14.84
N ASN A 114 12.59 13.64 16.04
CA ASN A 114 13.39 12.65 16.76
C ASN A 114 12.61 11.81 17.79
N ASP A 115 11.46 12.26 18.30
CA ASP A 115 10.73 11.58 19.38
C ASP A 115 9.38 11.01 18.92
N LEU A 116 9.44 9.89 18.20
CA LEU A 116 8.32 8.95 18.06
C LEU A 116 8.14 8.20 19.39
N LEU A 117 7.78 8.93 20.45
CA LEU A 117 7.66 8.34 21.77
C LEU A 117 6.41 7.46 21.82
N LYS A 118 6.68 6.17 22.09
CA LYS A 118 5.73 5.15 22.53
C LYS A 118 4.79 5.75 23.58
N PHE A 119 3.50 5.44 23.41
CA PHE A 119 2.37 5.84 24.24
C PHE A 119 2.63 5.79 25.76
N ILE A 120 1.86 6.60 26.49
CA ILE A 120 1.84 6.84 27.96
C ILE A 120 2.72 8.02 28.44
N ARG A 121 2.62 9.18 27.79
CA ARG A 121 2.85 10.48 28.45
C ARG A 121 1.70 11.44 28.11
N PRO A 122 1.45 12.48 28.91
CA PRO A 122 0.49 13.52 28.54
C PRO A 122 0.82 14.06 27.15
N LEU A 123 -0.20 14.20 26.29
CA LEU A 123 -0.03 14.88 25.00
C LEU A 123 0.42 16.32 25.29
N HIS A 124 1.66 16.64 24.94
CA HIS A 124 2.18 18.00 25.04
C HIS A 124 1.55 18.87 23.96
N GLU A 125 1.50 20.18 24.18
CA GLU A 125 1.04 21.09 23.14
C GLU A 125 1.93 20.99 21.91
N GLY A 126 1.30 20.96 20.73
CA GLY A 126 2.03 20.81 19.46
C GLY A 126 2.32 19.37 19.05
N THR A 127 1.98 18.35 19.85
CA THR A 127 2.02 16.96 19.40
C THR A 127 1.07 16.76 18.21
N LEU A 128 1.58 16.25 17.10
CA LEU A 128 0.78 15.81 15.96
C LEU A 128 0.19 14.43 16.25
N VAL A 129 -1.09 14.26 15.93
CA VAL A 129 -1.85 13.02 16.16
C VAL A 129 -2.38 12.51 14.83
N PHE A 130 -1.80 11.43 14.32
CA PHE A 130 -2.26 10.76 13.11
C PHE A 130 -3.17 9.59 13.49
N VAL A 131 -4.32 9.49 12.85
CA VAL A 131 -5.32 8.44 13.13
C VAL A 131 -5.82 7.84 11.83
N ALA A 132 -5.71 6.52 11.69
CA ALA A 132 -6.28 5.77 10.57
C ALA A 132 -7.19 4.65 11.09
N SER A 133 -8.40 4.56 10.57
CA SER A 133 -9.33 3.49 10.91
C SER A 133 -8.94 2.16 10.26
N TYR A 134 -9.27 1.04 10.91
CA TYR A 134 -9.16 -0.30 10.36
C TYR A 134 -10.35 -1.16 10.79
N ASP A 135 -11.10 -1.69 9.81
CA ASP A 135 -12.33 -2.47 9.98
C ASP A 135 -13.46 -1.69 10.66
N ASP A 136 -13.37 -1.40 11.96
CA ASP A 136 -14.40 -0.67 12.71
C ASP A 136 -13.81 0.30 13.74
N PRO A 137 -13.88 1.63 13.52
CA PRO A 137 -13.33 2.62 14.45
C PRO A 137 -14.29 3.07 15.55
N ALA A 138 -15.59 2.77 15.46
CA ALA A 138 -16.61 3.52 16.21
C ALA A 138 -17.31 2.73 17.31
N THR A 139 -17.50 1.41 17.18
CA THR A 139 -18.36 0.65 18.12
C THR A 139 -17.88 0.70 19.57
N LYS A 140 -16.57 0.85 19.81
CA LYS A 140 -16.00 0.96 21.17
C LYS A 140 -15.73 2.40 21.62
N MET A 141 -16.11 3.40 20.82
CA MET A 141 -15.80 4.80 21.11
C MET A 141 -16.86 5.41 22.03
N ASN A 142 -16.41 5.97 23.16
CA ASN A 142 -17.27 6.71 24.10
C ASN A 142 -17.26 8.22 23.83
N GLU A 143 -18.15 8.95 24.51
CA GLU A 143 -18.27 10.42 24.36
C GLU A 143 -17.00 11.17 24.75
N GLU A 144 -16.28 10.71 25.79
CA GLU A 144 -15.01 11.29 26.21
C GLU A 144 -13.94 11.21 25.11
N THR A 145 -13.85 10.05 24.43
CA THR A 145 -12.94 9.84 23.30
C THR A 145 -13.33 10.73 22.12
N ARG A 146 -14.63 10.84 21.82
CA ARG A 146 -15.13 11.76 20.77
C ARG A 146 -14.80 13.21 21.10
N LYS A 147 -14.93 13.60 22.37
CA LYS A 147 -14.55 14.94 22.84
C LYS A 147 -13.05 15.16 22.69
N LEU A 148 -12.21 14.20 23.05
CA LEU A 148 -10.76 14.30 22.90
C LEU A 148 -10.37 14.57 21.44
N PHE A 149 -10.91 13.81 20.48
CA PHE A 149 -10.63 14.05 19.05
C PHE A 149 -11.23 15.36 18.54
N SER A 150 -12.39 15.77 19.08
CA SER A 150 -12.98 17.08 18.76
C SER A 150 -12.06 18.23 19.20
N ASP A 151 -11.45 18.09 20.38
CA ASP A 151 -10.49 19.04 20.97
C ASP A 151 -9.13 19.02 20.22
N LEU A 152 -8.80 17.91 19.53
CA LEU A 152 -7.65 17.80 18.63
C LEU A 152 -7.92 18.38 17.22
N GLY A 153 -9.13 18.84 16.96
CA GLY A 153 -9.51 19.52 15.71
C GLY A 153 -10.39 18.71 14.75
N SER A 154 -10.88 17.52 15.11
CA SER A 154 -11.77 16.75 14.25
C SER A 154 -13.16 17.39 14.13
N LYS A 155 -13.72 17.33 12.93
CA LYS A 155 -15.11 17.67 12.58
C LYS A 155 -15.99 16.42 12.59
N ASN A 156 -15.52 15.31 12.04
CA ASN A 156 -16.35 14.13 11.75
C ASN A 156 -16.43 13.12 12.91
N VAL A 157 -15.57 13.23 13.93
CA VAL A 157 -15.54 12.24 15.02
C VAL A 157 -16.83 12.16 15.82
N LYS A 158 -17.68 13.19 15.80
CA LYS A 158 -18.99 13.16 16.46
C LYS A 158 -19.97 12.21 15.74
N ASP A 159 -19.87 12.12 14.43
CA ASP A 159 -20.79 11.38 13.57
C ASP A 159 -20.23 10.02 13.13
N LEU A 160 -19.00 9.70 13.52
CA LEU A 160 -18.33 8.47 13.14
C LEU A 160 -19.10 7.22 13.61
N ALA A 161 -19.44 6.35 12.68
CA ALA A 161 -20.29 5.17 12.88
C ALA A 161 -19.57 3.85 12.53
N PHE A 162 -20.27 2.74 12.77
CA PHE A 162 -19.76 1.39 12.58
C PHE A 162 -19.18 1.17 11.18
N ARG A 163 -17.89 0.79 11.12
CA ARG A 163 -17.12 0.56 9.89
C ARG A 163 -16.97 1.74 8.94
N ASP A 164 -17.18 2.96 9.42
CA ASP A 164 -16.81 4.12 8.63
C ASP A 164 -15.29 4.13 8.35
N SER A 165 -14.91 4.53 7.14
CA SER A 165 -13.51 4.83 6.83
C SER A 165 -13.20 6.24 7.31
N TRP A 166 -12.12 6.40 8.06
CA TRP A 166 -11.73 7.70 8.61
C TRP A 166 -10.21 7.81 8.71
N VAL A 167 -9.69 8.94 8.20
CA VAL A 167 -8.30 9.36 8.37
C VAL A 167 -8.28 10.79 8.88
N PHE A 168 -7.44 11.05 9.86
CA PHE A 168 -7.38 12.33 10.55
C PHE A 168 -5.96 12.64 11.00
N VAL A 169 -5.56 13.90 10.81
CA VAL A 169 -4.36 14.46 11.43
C VAL A 169 -4.79 15.64 12.28
N GLY A 170 -4.59 15.55 13.58
CA GLY A 170 -4.87 16.62 14.54
C GLY A 170 -3.61 17.11 15.23
N ALA A 171 -3.78 18.13 16.07
CA ALA A 171 -2.72 18.61 16.94
C ALA A 171 -3.27 19.03 18.31
N LYS A 172 -2.52 18.77 19.36
CA LYS A 172 -2.88 19.23 20.70
C LYS A 172 -2.72 20.76 20.79
N GLY A 173 -3.77 21.43 21.28
CA GLY A 173 -3.79 22.89 21.42
C GLY A 173 -4.14 23.64 20.12
N VAL A 174 -4.74 22.95 19.14
CA VAL A 174 -5.23 23.62 17.93
C VAL A 174 -6.52 24.39 18.24
N GLN A 175 -6.59 25.65 17.79
CA GLN A 175 -7.79 26.48 17.97
C GLN A 175 -8.84 26.23 16.88
N ASN A 176 -8.37 25.91 15.67
CA ASN A 176 -9.22 25.67 14.50
C ASN A 176 -9.36 24.18 14.20
N LYS A 177 -10.37 23.83 13.42
CA LYS A 177 -10.52 22.47 12.91
C LYS A 177 -9.38 22.12 11.95
N SER A 178 -8.96 20.86 11.97
CA SER A 178 -7.88 20.40 11.09
C SER A 178 -8.32 20.45 9.62
N PRO A 179 -7.44 20.88 8.70
CA PRO A 179 -7.65 20.74 7.27
C PRO A 179 -7.42 19.30 6.78
N PHE A 180 -6.80 18.45 7.60
CA PHE A 180 -6.40 17.09 7.24
C PHE A 180 -7.36 16.07 7.87
N GLU A 181 -8.54 15.94 7.30
CA GLU A 181 -9.54 14.97 7.72
C GLU A 181 -10.38 14.49 6.54
N GLN A 182 -10.56 13.19 6.39
CA GLN A 182 -11.47 12.58 5.43
C GLN A 182 -12.30 11.49 6.10
N HIS A 183 -13.54 11.32 5.63
CA HIS A 183 -14.51 10.36 6.17
C HIS A 183 -15.40 9.84 5.04
N VAL A 184 -15.64 8.53 5.04
CA VAL A 184 -16.64 7.89 4.18
C VAL A 184 -17.50 6.99 5.05
N LYS A 185 -18.81 7.25 5.00
CA LYS A 185 -19.80 6.52 5.76
C LYS A 185 -20.02 5.13 5.19
N ASN A 186 -20.13 4.14 6.07
CA ASN A 186 -20.56 2.81 5.73
C ASN A 186 -22.04 2.83 5.30
N SER A 187 -22.31 2.44 4.06
CA SER A 187 -23.66 2.34 3.51
C SER A 187 -23.76 1.22 2.48
N LYS A 188 -24.77 0.36 2.63
CA LYS A 188 -25.00 -0.79 1.74
C LYS A 188 -25.08 -0.41 0.26
N HIS A 189 -25.48 0.82 -0.06
CA HIS A 189 -25.70 1.27 -1.43
C HIS A 189 -24.46 1.90 -2.09
N THR A 190 -23.49 2.38 -1.29
CA THR A 190 -22.32 3.13 -1.80
C THR A 190 -21.00 2.45 -1.47
N ASN A 191 -21.03 1.37 -0.70
CA ASN A 191 -19.84 0.65 -0.30
C ASN A 191 -19.12 0.01 -1.50
N LYS A 192 -17.79 0.15 -1.50
CA LYS A 192 -16.90 -0.51 -2.47
C LYS A 192 -16.68 -1.98 -2.16
N TYR A 193 -16.69 -2.35 -0.88
CA TYR A 193 -16.53 -3.73 -0.41
C TYR A 193 -17.85 -4.23 0.22
N GLU A 194 -17.98 -5.54 0.37
CA GLU A 194 -19.19 -6.14 0.96
C GLU A 194 -19.32 -5.79 2.46
N GLY A 195 -20.01 -4.68 2.76
CA GLY A 195 -20.21 -4.22 4.13
C GLY A 195 -19.11 -3.33 4.69
N TRP A 196 -18.21 -2.81 3.85
CA TRP A 196 -17.25 -1.75 4.19
C TRP A 196 -17.13 -0.70 3.07
N PRO A 197 -16.98 0.59 3.41
CA PRO A 197 -16.68 1.65 2.45
C PRO A 197 -15.27 1.50 1.88
N GLU A 198 -14.95 2.31 0.88
CA GLU A 198 -13.60 2.31 0.31
C GLU A 198 -12.55 2.80 1.30
N ALA A 199 -11.29 2.39 1.07
CA ALA A 199 -10.17 2.89 1.85
C ALA A 199 -9.92 4.34 1.48
N LEU A 200 -9.72 5.18 2.50
CA LEU A 200 -9.39 6.58 2.34
C LEU A 200 -7.90 6.77 2.26
N GLU A 201 -7.48 7.70 1.42
CA GLU A 201 -6.09 8.10 1.28
C GLU A 201 -5.98 9.62 1.42
N MET A 202 -5.05 10.04 2.26
CA MET A 202 -4.79 11.45 2.51
C MET A 202 -3.29 11.69 2.57
N GLU A 203 -2.87 12.75 1.89
CA GLU A 203 -1.48 13.13 1.79
C GLU A 203 -1.35 14.66 1.89
N GLY A 204 -0.20 15.15 2.32
CA GLY A 204 0.00 16.58 2.46
C GLY A 204 1.30 16.97 3.14
N CYS A 205 1.40 18.28 3.39
CA CYS A 205 2.54 18.92 4.02
C CYS A 205 2.07 19.69 5.25
N ILE A 206 2.59 19.35 6.43
CA ILE A 206 2.23 19.98 7.70
C ILE A 206 3.32 21.00 8.08
N PRO A 207 3.00 22.27 8.31
CA PRO A 207 4.00 23.25 8.76
C PRO A 207 4.67 22.78 10.05
N ARG A 208 6.00 22.80 10.09
CA ARG A 208 6.77 22.59 11.32
C ARG A 208 6.50 23.76 12.25
N ARG A 209 6.32 23.48 13.54
CA ARG A 209 6.39 24.54 14.54
C ARG A 209 7.85 24.95 14.66
N THR A 210 8.16 26.18 14.27
CA THR A 210 9.36 26.85 14.74
C THR A 210 9.20 27.04 16.24
N THR A 211 9.94 26.29 17.04
CA THR A 211 10.15 26.66 18.44
C THR A 211 10.87 28.01 18.41
N ALA A 212 10.14 29.09 18.69
CA ALA A 212 10.78 30.34 19.04
C ALA A 212 11.67 30.03 20.25
N SER A 213 12.99 30.07 20.04
CA SER A 213 13.98 29.99 21.11
C SER A 213 13.90 31.23 22.00
#